data_AF-A0A4Q2R8S2-F1
#
_entry.id   AF-A0A4Q2R8S2-F1
#
_cell.length_a   1.000
_cell.length_b   1.000
_cell.length_c   1.000
_cell.angle_alpha   90.00
_cell.angle_beta   90.00
_cell.angle_gamma   90.00
#
_symmetry.space_group_name_H-M   'P 1'
#
loop_
_entity.id
_entity.type
_entity.pdbx_description
1 polymer ?
#
loop_
_entity_poly.entity_id
_entity_poly.type
_entity_poly.pdbx_seq_one_letter_code
_entity_poly.pdbx_strand_id
1 'polypeptide(L)' 'MFRCEEVVVHHVRATRRGGVVHEIMDGHRPAVWLSDPYSAQQGHAARQQTCLGHLARDIDHAAIISGSLAMTRL' A
#
# COMPACT_ATOMS: atom_id res chain seq x y z
N MET A 1 0.01 9.18 0.06
CA MET A 1 -0.84 10.37 0.27
C MET A 1 -1.63 10.56 -1.02
N PHE A 2 -2.96 10.42 -0.96
CA PHE A 2 -3.79 10.84 -2.08
C PHE A 2 -3.78 12.37 -2.12
N ARG A 3 -3.38 12.96 -3.25
CA ARG A 3 -3.39 14.40 -3.47
C ARG A 3 -4.14 14.70 -4.76
N CYS A 4 -4.98 15.71 -4.70
CA CYS A 4 -5.71 16.30 -5.82
C CYS A 4 -5.77 17.81 -5.56
N GLU A 5 -5.65 18.62 -6.60
CA GLU A 5 -5.78 20.08 -6.48
C GLU A 5 -7.22 20.52 -6.18
N GLU A 6 -8.20 19.69 -6.57
CA GLU A 6 -9.62 20.00 -6.45
C GLU A 6 -10.27 19.28 -5.26
N VAL A 7 -10.43 17.95 -5.33
CA VAL A 7 -11.09 17.17 -4.27
C VAL A 7 -10.54 15.75 -4.14
N VAL A 8 -10.50 15.26 -2.90
CA VAL A 8 -10.23 13.85 -2.57
C VAL A 8 -11.45 13.28 -1.85
N VAL A 9 -12.18 12.38 -2.52
CA VAL A 9 -13.34 11.70 -1.93
C VAL A 9 -12.88 10.42 -1.21
N HIS A 10 -13.22 10.30 0.07
CA HIS A 10 -12.98 9.09 0.85
C HIS A 10 -14.29 8.32 1.02
N HIS A 11 -14.37 7.13 0.43
CA HIS A 11 -15.53 6.25 0.61
C HIS A 11 -15.17 5.13 1.60
N VAL A 12 -15.75 5.22 2.80
CA VAL A 12 -15.52 4.21 3.85
C VAL A 12 -16.24 2.91 3.49
N ARG A 13 -15.56 1.77 3.66
CA ARG A 13 -16.12 0.42 3.53
C ARG A 13 -16.04 -0.30 4.87
N ALA A 14 -16.96 -1.23 5.11
CA ALA A 14 -16.94 -2.05 6.32
C ALA A 14 -15.66 -2.89 6.47
N THR A 15 -15.00 -3.23 5.35
CA THR A 15 -13.70 -3.90 5.37
C THR A 15 -12.77 -3.35 4.30
N ARG A 16 -11.46 -3.44 4.57
CA ARG A 16 -10.38 -3.12 3.63
C ARG A 16 -10.02 -4.28 2.68
N ARG A 17 -10.93 -5.25 2.48
CA ARG A 17 -10.68 -6.49 1.72
C ARG A 17 -10.49 -6.19 0.22
N GLY A 18 -10.13 -7.23 -0.54
CA GLY A 18 -9.78 -7.13 -1.97
C GLY A 18 -10.86 -6.52 -2.87
N GLY A 19 -12.11 -6.44 -2.41
CA GLY A 19 -13.20 -5.77 -3.14
C GLY A 19 -12.87 -4.32 -3.53
N VAL A 20 -12.12 -3.58 -2.71
CA VAL A 20 -11.68 -2.21 -3.05
C VAL A 20 -10.76 -2.22 -4.26
N VAL A 21 -9.81 -3.16 -4.33
CA VAL A 21 -8.89 -3.27 -5.47
C VAL A 21 -9.65 -3.71 -6.73
N HIS A 22 -10.58 -4.66 -6.60
CA HIS A 22 -11.40 -5.09 -7.73
C HIS A 22 -12.26 -3.95 -8.29
N GLU A 23 -12.89 -3.15 -7.42
CA GLU A 23 -13.70 -1.99 -7.80
C GLU A 23 -12.86 -0.92 -8.51
N ILE A 24 -11.69 -0.56 -7.95
CA ILE A 24 -10.82 0.46 -8.52
C ILE A 24 -10.19 0.02 -9.84
N MET A 25 -9.79 -1.25 -9.94
CA MET A 25 -9.09 -1.76 -11.12
C MET A 25 -10.04 -2.03 -12.28
N ASP A 26 -11.33 -2.24 -12.06
CA ASP A 26 -12.36 -2.45 -13.09
C ASP A 26 -11.92 -3.46 -14.19
N GLY A 27 -11.39 -4.60 -13.76
CA GLY A 27 -10.90 -5.65 -14.65
C GLY A 27 -9.51 -5.39 -15.27
N HIS A 28 -8.94 -4.20 -15.10
CA HIS A 28 -7.56 -3.91 -15.50
C HIS A 28 -6.58 -4.81 -14.74
N ARG A 29 -5.65 -5.43 -15.47
CA ARG A 29 -4.57 -6.27 -14.92
C ARG A 29 -3.21 -5.76 -15.37
N PRO A 30 -2.46 -5.09 -14.48
CA PRO A 30 -1.15 -4.57 -14.84
C PRO A 30 -0.14 -5.71 -14.98
N ALA A 31 0.91 -5.48 -15.76
CA ALA A 31 2.01 -6.44 -15.90
C ALA A 31 2.78 -6.63 -14.58
N VAL A 32 2.89 -5.56 -13.78
CA VAL A 32 3.58 -5.52 -12.48
C VAL A 32 2.69 -4.81 -11.47
N TRP A 33 2.53 -5.40 -10.29
CA TRP A 33 1.83 -4.82 -9.14
C TRP A 33 2.82 -4.51 -8.02
N LEU A 34 2.98 -3.23 -7.70
CA LEU A 34 3.78 -2.76 -6.56
C LEU A 34 2.84 -2.38 -5.43
N SER A 35 2.80 -3.17 -4.36
CA SER A 35 1.82 -3.00 -3.28
C SER A 35 2.42 -3.16 -1.89
N ASP A 36 1.67 -2.83 -0.85
CA ASP A 36 1.98 -3.33 0.50
C ASP A 36 1.83 -4.89 0.56
N PRO A 37 2.33 -5.55 1.63
CA PRO A 37 2.25 -7.01 1.75
C PRO A 37 0.87 -7.50 2.25
N TYR A 38 -0.15 -6.64 2.36
CA TYR A 38 -1.47 -7.06 2.81
C TYR A 38 -2.04 -8.12 1.88
N SER A 39 -2.69 -9.15 2.44
CA SER A 39 -3.18 -10.29 1.66
C SER A 39 -4.23 -9.91 0.61
N ALA A 40 -4.99 -8.84 0.83
CA ALA A 40 -5.95 -8.33 -0.15
C ALA A 40 -5.30 -7.70 -1.39
N GLN A 41 -3.99 -7.42 -1.35
CA GLN A 41 -3.22 -6.90 -2.48
C GLN A 41 -2.62 -8.00 -3.36
N GLN A 42 -2.87 -9.28 -3.07
CA GLN A 42 -2.26 -10.39 -3.79
C GLN A 42 -3.09 -10.80 -5.02
N GLY A 43 -2.43 -11.25 -6.10
CA GLY A 43 -3.07 -11.88 -7.27
C GLY A 43 -3.61 -10.92 -8.35
N HIS A 44 -3.38 -9.61 -8.21
CA HIS A 44 -3.90 -8.60 -9.14
C HIS A 44 -3.10 -8.46 -10.44
N ALA A 45 -1.89 -9.02 -10.52
CA ALA A 45 -1.01 -8.96 -11.69
C ALA A 45 -0.27 -10.28 -11.94
N ALA A 46 0.38 -10.39 -13.10
CA ALA A 46 1.26 -11.52 -13.42
C ALA A 46 2.55 -11.51 -12.57
N ARG A 47 3.04 -10.33 -12.20
CA ARG A 47 4.20 -10.13 -11.33
C ARG A 47 3.83 -9.21 -10.18
N GLN A 48 4.30 -9.51 -8.99
CA GLN A 48 4.06 -8.71 -7.80
C GLN A 48 5.36 -8.49 -7.02
N GLN A 49 5.56 -7.27 -6.52
CA GLN A 49 6.65 -6.94 -5.61
C GLN A 49 6.12 -6.05 -4.47
N THR A 50 6.68 -6.21 -3.29
CA THR A 50 6.41 -5.30 -2.17
C THR A 50 7.00 -3.93 -2.46
N CYS A 51 6.19 -2.89 -2.27
CA CYS A 51 6.62 -1.51 -2.44
C CYS A 51 7.66 -1.14 -1.38
N LEU A 52 8.85 -0.70 -1.82
CA LEU A 52 9.94 -0.28 -0.94
C LEU A 52 9.51 0.86 0.01
N GLY A 53 8.63 1.75 -0.43
CA GLY A 53 8.11 2.84 0.42
C GLY A 53 7.24 2.35 1.59
N HIS A 54 6.54 1.22 1.43
CA HIS A 54 5.84 0.57 2.54
C HIS A 54 6.83 -0.14 3.46
N LEU A 55 7.78 -0.89 2.89
CA LEU A 55 8.80 -1.58 3.66
C LEU A 55 9.64 -0.63 4.52
N ALA A 56 10.07 0.50 3.95
CA ALA A 56 10.83 1.52 4.69
C ALA A 56 10.04 2.05 5.89
N ARG A 57 8.76 2.37 5.70
CA ARG A 57 7.88 2.82 6.80
C ARG A 57 7.71 1.74 7.88
N ASP A 58 7.52 0.49 7.47
CA ASP A 58 7.35 -0.62 8.42
C ASP A 58 8.63 -0.85 9.25
N ILE A 59 9.81 -0.71 8.62
CA ILE A 59 11.11 -0.77 9.31
C ILE A 59 11.28 0.41 10.28
N ASP A 60 10.95 1.64 9.84
CA ASP A 60 11.02 2.83 10.71
C ASP A 60 10.10 2.67 11.94
N HIS A 61 8.89 2.17 11.72
CA HIS A 61 7.95 1.88 12.81
C HIS A 61 8.50 0.80 13.76
N ALA A 62 9.05 -0.28 13.23
CA ALA A 62 9.67 -1.33 14.05
C ALA A 62 10.85 -0.81 14.87
N ALA A 63 11.68 0.07 14.30
CA ALA A 63 12.78 0.72 14.98
C ALA A 63 12.27 1.57 16.17
N ILE A 64 11.27 2.42 15.93
CA ILE A 64 10.66 3.25 16.97
C ILE A 64 10.11 2.40 18.12
N ILE A 65 9.35 1.34 17.81
CA ILE A 65 8.70 0.50 18.83
C ILE A 65 9.72 -0.35 19.60
N SER A 66 10.81 -0.76 18.96
CA SER A 66 11.89 -1.52 19.62
C SER A 66 12.82 -0.65 20.47
N GLY A 67 12.63 0.68 20.48
CA GLY A 67 13.54 1.61 21.16
C GLY A 67 14.89 1.77 20.44
N SER A 68 15.01 1.26 19.22
CA SER A 68 16.15 1.54 18.36
C SER A 68 16.01 2.98 17.84
N LEU A 69 17.05 3.79 17.99
CA LEU A 69 17.11 5.10 17.34
C LEU A 69 17.09 4.85 15.83
N ALA A 70 15.94 5.10 15.19
CA ALA A 70 15.77 4.97 13.76
C ALA A 70 16.86 5.78 13.04
N MET A 71 17.46 5.18 12.00
CA MET A 71 18.47 5.82 11.17
C MET A 71 17.94 7.18 10.71
N THR A 72 18.54 8.24 11.25
CA THR A 72 18.31 9.61 10.82
C THR A 72 18.54 9.69 9.31
N ARG A 73 17.47 10.00 8.57
CA ARG A 73 17.41 10.61 7.22
C ARG A 73 18.63 10.37 6.32
N LEU A 74 18.46 9.55 5.28
CA LEU A 74 19.10 9.81 3.99
C LEU A 74 18.49 11.08 3.38
#